data_AF-A0A258JW42-F1
#
_entry.id   AF-A0A258JW42-F1
#
_cell.length_a   1.000
_cell.length_b   1.000
_cell.length_c   1.000
_cell.angle_alpha   90.00
_cell.angle_beta   90.00
_cell.angle_gamma   90.00
#
_symmetry.space_group_name_H-M   'P 1'
#
loop_
_entity.id
_entity.type
_entity.pdbx_description
1 polymer ?
#
loop_
_entity_poly.entity_id
_entity_poly.type
_entity_poly.pdbx_seq_one_letter_code
_entity_poly.pdbx_strand_id
1 'polypeptide(L)'
;MRRTLPSGEALLDCCVDLGRKALNTWGNAIEVAEWARARHFRSLLVVTSTWHMPRALFELDRLMPEVELISYPVVTDRMMDARWWTEPQTARLVLKEYVKFLLAHAKIRPLQAVAPGTGPETVPEPASGSASDVQAATTH
;
A
#
# COMPACT_ATOMS: atom_id res chain seq x y z
N MET A 1 -11.58 12.88 5.63
CA MET A 1 -12.02 12.05 6.77
C MET A 1 -11.21 12.47 8.01
N ARG A 2 -11.51 13.65 8.55
CA ARG A 2 -10.89 14.20 9.77
C ARG A 2 -11.93 14.05 10.88
N ARG A 3 -11.82 13.02 11.71
CA ARG A 3 -12.69 12.85 12.89
C ARG A 3 -11.83 12.60 14.13
N THR A 4 -11.64 13.69 14.90
CA THR A 4 -11.68 13.74 16.37
C THR A 4 -10.84 12.74 17.16
N LEU A 5 -9.51 12.83 17.05
CA LEU A 5 -8.60 12.44 18.12
C LEU A 5 -7.50 13.52 18.19
N PRO A 6 -7.37 14.31 19.28
CA PRO A 6 -6.31 15.31 19.43
C PRO A 6 -4.90 14.72 19.28
N SER A 7 -4.73 13.46 19.69
CA SER A 7 -3.52 12.65 19.50
C SER A 7 -3.37 12.07 18.10
N GLY A 8 -4.45 12.02 17.31
CA GLY A 8 -4.44 11.47 15.95
C GLY A 8 -3.67 12.33 14.96
N GLU A 9 -3.81 13.67 15.00
CA GLU A 9 -3.05 14.54 14.10
C GLU A 9 -1.54 14.48 14.39
N ALA A 10 -1.15 14.50 15.68
CA ALA A 10 0.26 14.37 16.05
C ALA A 10 0.89 13.03 15.61
N LEU A 11 0.14 11.92 15.69
CA LEU A 11 0.61 10.61 15.22
C LEU A 11 0.73 10.55 13.69
N LEU A 12 -0.20 11.18 12.98
CA LEU A 12 -0.16 11.27 11.52
C LEU A 12 1.05 12.08 11.04
N ASP A 13 1.44 13.12 11.77
CA ASP A 13 2.57 13.97 11.40
C ASP A 13 3.94 13.35 11.72
N CYS A 14 4.05 12.50 12.75
CA CYS A 14 5.34 11.94 13.17
C CYS A 14 5.61 10.50 12.72
N CYS A 15 4.56 9.67 12.64
CA CYS A 15 4.72 8.26 12.93
C CYS A 15 3.83 7.34 12.07
N VAL A 16 3.00 7.90 11.20
CA VAL A 16 2.11 7.13 10.31
C VAL A 16 2.36 7.53 8.87
N ASP A 17 2.78 6.58 8.06
CA ASP A 17 2.89 6.74 6.62
C ASP A 17 1.57 6.30 5.95
N LEU A 18 0.99 7.16 5.11
CA LEU A 18 -0.25 6.87 4.37
C LEU A 18 0.03 6.62 2.89
N GLY A 19 -0.24 5.39 2.44
CA GLY A 19 -0.32 5.05 1.02
C GLY A 19 -1.51 5.73 0.33
N ARG A 20 -1.32 6.28 -0.87
CA ARG A 20 -2.33 7.13 -1.56
C ARG A 20 -2.56 6.78 -3.04
N LYS A 21 -1.73 5.95 -3.67
CA LYS A 21 -1.82 5.68 -5.11
C LYS A 21 -2.48 4.32 -5.41
N ALA A 22 -2.54 3.42 -4.43
CA ALA A 22 -3.09 2.09 -4.57
C ALA A 22 -4.63 2.08 -4.74
N LEU A 23 -5.09 1.57 -5.90
CA LEU A 23 -6.51 1.45 -6.24
C LEU A 23 -7.11 0.07 -5.93
N ASN A 24 -6.26 -0.90 -5.63
CA ASN A 24 -6.64 -2.27 -5.33
C ASN A 24 -5.60 -2.91 -4.39
N THR A 25 -5.90 -4.11 -3.92
CA THR A 25 -5.03 -4.82 -2.96
C THR A 25 -3.64 -5.12 -3.52
N TRP A 26 -3.52 -5.38 -4.83
CA TRP A 26 -2.22 -5.57 -5.46
C TRP A 26 -1.39 -4.27 -5.44
N GLY A 27 -2.00 -3.13 -5.79
CA GLY A 27 -1.36 -1.83 -5.70
C GLY A 27 -0.95 -1.49 -4.26
N ASN A 28 -1.79 -1.82 -3.28
CA ASN A 28 -1.42 -1.66 -1.86
C ASN A 28 -0.19 -2.51 -1.52
N ALA A 29 -0.13 -3.75 -2.01
CA ALA A 29 1.01 -4.62 -1.76
C ALA A 29 2.31 -4.09 -2.42
N ILE A 30 2.23 -3.45 -3.59
CA ILE A 30 3.38 -2.76 -4.21
C ILE A 30 3.87 -1.62 -3.32
N GLU A 31 2.97 -0.71 -2.93
CA GLU A 31 3.35 0.44 -2.10
C GLU A 31 3.95 0.01 -0.77
N VAL A 32 3.35 -0.99 -0.11
CA VAL A 32 3.84 -1.51 1.17
C VAL A 32 5.22 -2.16 1.00
N ALA A 33 5.44 -2.94 -0.07
CA ALA A 33 6.74 -3.56 -0.32
C ALA A 33 7.85 -2.52 -0.58
N GLU A 34 7.56 -1.48 -1.37
CA GLU A 34 8.50 -0.38 -1.60
C GLU A 34 8.81 0.36 -0.30
N TRP A 35 7.77 0.69 0.48
CA TRP A 35 7.90 1.35 1.77
C TRP A 35 8.71 0.50 2.77
N ALA A 36 8.45 -0.79 2.87
CA ALA A 36 9.12 -1.70 3.78
C ALA A 36 10.62 -1.79 3.48
N ARG A 37 10.98 -1.91 2.19
CA ARG A 37 12.39 -1.93 1.74
C ARG A 37 13.10 -0.62 1.97
N ALA A 38 12.46 0.50 1.65
CA ALA A 38 13.03 1.84 1.85
C ALA A 38 13.33 2.12 3.34
N ARG A 39 12.54 1.54 4.24
CA ARG A 39 12.72 1.65 5.70
C ARG A 39 13.56 0.52 6.31
N HIS A 40 13.97 -0.46 5.51
CA HIS A 40 14.71 -1.65 5.94
C HIS A 40 14.00 -2.48 7.03
N PHE A 41 12.66 -2.55 6.96
CA PHE A 41 11.91 -3.43 7.86
C PHE A 41 12.12 -4.90 7.50
N ARG A 42 12.23 -5.74 8.53
CA ARG A 42 12.36 -7.20 8.38
C ARG A 42 11.09 -7.95 8.77
N SER A 43 10.20 -7.29 9.48
CA SER A 43 8.91 -7.84 9.85
C SER A 43 7.83 -6.77 9.81
N LEU A 44 6.61 -7.17 9.47
CA LEU A 44 5.44 -6.30 9.42
C LEU A 44 4.25 -6.97 10.09
N LEU A 45 3.58 -6.22 10.97
CA LEU A 45 2.29 -6.62 11.51
C LEU A 45 1.21 -6.23 10.49
N VAL A 46 0.53 -7.22 9.92
CA VAL A 46 -0.54 -7.02 8.96
C VAL A 46 -1.87 -7.02 9.71
N VAL A 47 -2.48 -5.85 9.85
CA VAL A 47 -3.77 -5.69 10.51
C VAL A 47 -4.85 -5.54 9.44
N THR A 48 -5.76 -6.51 9.33
CA THR A 48 -6.92 -6.42 8.44
C THR A 48 -8.04 -7.35 8.89
N SER A 49 -9.22 -7.24 8.27
CA SER A 49 -10.34 -8.14 8.56
C SER A 49 -9.97 -9.60 8.29
N THR A 50 -10.43 -10.50 9.16
CA THR A 50 -10.12 -11.94 9.10
C THR A 50 -10.45 -12.57 7.73
N TRP A 51 -11.58 -12.22 7.10
CA TRP A 51 -11.95 -12.74 5.76
C TRP A 51 -11.04 -12.24 4.64
N HIS A 52 -10.36 -11.11 4.82
CA HIS A 52 -9.47 -10.51 3.82
C HIS A 52 -8.01 -10.93 4.00
N MET A 53 -7.64 -11.34 5.23
CA MET A 53 -6.29 -11.68 5.63
C MET A 53 -5.55 -12.62 4.66
N PRO A 54 -6.15 -13.75 4.20
CA PRO A 54 -5.43 -14.67 3.30
C PRO A 54 -4.98 -14.00 2.00
N ARG A 55 -5.84 -13.15 1.43
CA ARG A 55 -5.54 -12.43 0.19
C ARG A 55 -4.53 -11.32 0.41
N ALA A 56 -4.61 -10.60 1.53
CA ALA A 56 -3.63 -9.57 1.85
C ALA A 56 -2.22 -10.17 2.02
N LEU A 57 -2.09 -11.24 2.81
CA LEU A 57 -0.82 -11.92 3.03
C LEU A 57 -0.23 -12.46 1.74
N PHE A 58 -1.04 -13.11 0.90
CA PHE A 58 -0.55 -13.64 -0.38
C PHE A 58 0.02 -12.57 -1.31
N GLU A 59 -0.67 -11.43 -1.45
CA GLU A 59 -0.21 -10.35 -2.35
C GLU A 59 1.06 -9.68 -1.81
N LEU A 60 1.15 -9.52 -0.49
CA LEU A 60 2.32 -8.95 0.19
C LEU A 60 3.53 -9.90 0.10
N ASP A 61 3.36 -11.17 0.47
CA ASP A 61 4.40 -12.20 0.46
C ASP A 61 5.00 -12.37 -0.95
N ARG A 62 4.14 -12.33 -1.97
CA ARG A 62 4.59 -12.40 -3.37
C ARG A 62 5.51 -11.26 -3.79
N LEU A 63 5.36 -10.08 -3.18
CA LEU A 63 6.11 -8.88 -3.53
C LEU A 63 7.30 -8.62 -2.61
N MET A 64 7.30 -9.15 -1.40
CA MET A 64 8.37 -8.99 -0.41
C MET A 64 8.56 -10.28 0.44
N PRO A 65 8.94 -11.42 -0.18
CA PRO A 65 9.11 -12.69 0.53
C PRO A 65 10.24 -12.67 1.56
N GLU A 66 11.11 -11.65 1.51
CA GLU A 66 12.19 -11.42 2.48
C GLU A 66 11.73 -10.82 3.81
N VAL A 67 10.48 -10.34 3.89
CA VAL A 67 9.90 -9.68 5.08
C VAL A 67 8.96 -10.65 5.80
N GLU A 68 9.15 -10.83 7.10
CA GLU A 68 8.27 -11.65 7.94
C GLU A 68 6.91 -10.97 8.12
N LEU A 69 5.82 -11.61 7.66
CA LEU A 69 4.47 -11.07 7.78
C LEU A 69 3.75 -11.71 8.97
N ILE A 70 3.48 -10.91 10.00
CA ILE A 70 2.76 -11.34 11.21
C ILE A 70 1.29 -10.95 11.07
N SER A 71 0.41 -11.94 11.00
CA SER A 71 -1.03 -11.70 10.83
C SER A 71 -1.70 -11.25 12.13
N TYR A 72 -2.41 -10.13 12.09
CA TYR A 72 -3.25 -9.65 13.19
C TYR A 72 -4.70 -9.43 12.70
N PRO A 73 -5.51 -10.50 12.65
CA PRO A 73 -6.85 -10.42 12.09
C PRO A 73 -7.80 -9.67 13.02
N VAL A 74 -8.52 -8.69 12.47
CA VAL A 74 -9.63 -8.03 13.16
C VAL A 74 -10.90 -8.84 12.90
N VAL A 75 -11.46 -9.39 13.97
CA VAL A 75 -12.71 -10.16 13.94
C VAL A 75 -13.86 -9.20 14.24
N THR A 76 -14.94 -9.27 13.46
CA THR A 76 -16.19 -8.56 13.78
C THR A 76 -17.14 -9.49 14.52
N ASP A 77 -18.08 -8.95 15.29
CA ASP A 77 -19.07 -9.75 16.05
C ASP A 77 -19.79 -10.79 15.19
N ARG A 78 -20.07 -10.46 13.92
CA ARG A 78 -20.70 -11.37 12.95
C ARG A 78 -19.84 -12.58 12.56
N MET A 79 -18.53 -12.47 12.66
CA MET A 79 -17.60 -13.57 12.43
C MET A 79 -17.33 -14.40 13.68
N MET A 80 -17.63 -13.86 14.87
CA MET A 80 -17.47 -14.60 16.12
C MET A 80 -18.56 -15.67 16.31
N ASP A 81 -19.70 -15.56 15.60
CA ASP A 81 -20.71 -16.62 15.60
C ASP A 81 -20.16 -17.86 14.89
N ALA A 82 -20.16 -18.98 15.61
CA ALA A 82 -19.77 -20.28 15.10
C ALA A 82 -20.60 -20.71 13.88
N ARG A 83 -21.71 -20.05 13.56
CA ARG A 83 -22.54 -20.33 12.37
C ARG A 83 -22.53 -19.20 11.33
N TRP A 84 -21.46 -18.42 11.22
CA TRP A 84 -21.37 -17.36 10.22
C TRP A 84 -21.74 -17.80 8.78
N TRP A 85 -21.57 -19.09 8.44
CA TRP A 85 -21.93 -19.67 7.15
C TRP A 85 -23.44 -19.83 6.93
N THR A 86 -24.26 -19.84 7.99
CA THR A 86 -25.72 -19.91 7.85
C THR A 86 -26.34 -18.55 7.56
N GLU A 87 -25.63 -17.47 7.89
CA GLU A 87 -26.07 -16.11 7.60
C GLU A 87 -25.73 -15.75 6.13
N PRO A 88 -26.73 -15.55 5.25
CA PRO A 88 -26.49 -15.40 3.81
C PRO A 88 -25.60 -14.19 3.48
N GLN A 89 -25.68 -13.12 4.25
CA GLN A 89 -24.87 -11.91 4.04
C GLN A 89 -23.39 -12.17 4.32
N THR A 90 -23.08 -12.81 5.46
CA THR A 90 -21.72 -13.13 5.86
C THR A 90 -21.11 -14.19 4.95
N ALA A 91 -21.87 -15.25 4.63
CA ALA A 91 -21.44 -16.28 3.70
C ALA A 91 -21.10 -15.71 2.30
N ARG A 92 -21.95 -14.82 1.76
CA ARG A 92 -21.71 -14.15 0.47
C ARG A 92 -20.46 -13.26 0.51
N LEU A 93 -20.22 -12.57 1.62
CA LEU A 93 -19.02 -11.75 1.80
C LEU A 93 -17.74 -12.61 1.74
N VAL A 94 -17.70 -13.67 2.54
CA VAL A 94 -16.54 -14.59 2.59
C VAL A 94 -16.33 -15.26 1.23
N LEU A 95 -17.40 -15.74 0.59
CA LEU A 95 -17.32 -16.34 -0.74
C LEU A 95 -16.73 -15.37 -1.77
N LYS A 96 -17.16 -14.11 -1.76
CA LYS A 96 -16.62 -13.09 -2.67
C LYS A 96 -15.12 -12.86 -2.45
N GLU A 97 -14.66 -12.79 -1.20
CA GLU A 97 -13.23 -12.66 -0.91
C GLU A 97 -12.46 -13.94 -1.28
N TYR A 98 -13.05 -15.11 -1.07
CA TYR A 98 -12.45 -16.37 -1.51
C TYR A 98 -12.27 -16.44 -3.03
N VAL A 99 -13.28 -16.01 -3.80
CA VAL A 99 -13.14 -15.89 -5.27
C VAL A 99 -12.04 -14.92 -5.64
N LYS A 100 -11.95 -13.74 -5.00
CA LYS A 100 -10.85 -12.79 -5.25
C LYS A 100 -9.48 -13.39 -4.92
N PHE A 101 -9.41 -14.19 -3.87
CA PHE A 101 -8.18 -14.88 -3.46
C PHE A 101 -7.76 -15.92 -4.52
N LEU A 102 -8.70 -16.71 -5.03
CA LEU A 102 -8.45 -17.66 -6.12
C LEU A 102 -8.00 -16.95 -7.40
N LEU A 103 -8.63 -15.83 -7.76
CA LEU A 103 -8.23 -15.02 -8.91
C LEU A 103 -6.81 -14.46 -8.75
N ALA A 104 -6.46 -13.98 -7.54
CA ALA A 104 -5.10 -13.53 -7.22
C ALA A 104 -4.08 -14.67 -7.39
N HIS A 105 -4.37 -15.87 -6.88
CA HIS A 105 -3.56 -17.07 -7.07
C HIS A 105 -3.39 -17.45 -8.54
N ALA A 106 -4.48 -17.41 -9.30
CA ALA A 106 -4.49 -17.68 -10.74
C ALA A 106 -3.86 -16.55 -11.58
N LYS A 107 -3.37 -15.46 -10.96
CA LYS A 107 -2.86 -14.25 -11.61
C LYS A 107 -3.89 -13.58 -12.54
N ILE A 108 -5.19 -13.87 -12.35
CA ILE A 108 -6.28 -13.29 -13.12
C ILE A 108 -6.66 -11.97 -12.47
N ARG A 109 -6.46 -10.88 -13.22
CA ARG A 109 -6.76 -9.53 -12.74
C ARG A 109 -8.04 -9.05 -13.41
N PRO A 110 -9.13 -8.80 -12.67
CA PRO A 110 -10.26 -8.09 -13.25
C PRO A 110 -9.78 -6.70 -13.67
N LEU A 111 -10.13 -6.27 -14.89
CA LEU A 111 -9.85 -4.91 -15.37
C LEU A 111 -10.46 -3.91 -14.37
N GLN A 112 -9.62 -3.23 -13.60
CA GLN A 112 -10.03 -2.11 -12.76
C GLN A 112 -9.33 -0.86 -13.28
N ALA A 113 -10.12 0.20 -13.48
CA ALA A 113 -9.69 1.45 -14.07
C ALA A 113 -8.49 2.02 -13.31
N VAL A 114 -7.40 2.26 -14.04
CA VAL A 114 -6.32 3.15 -13.64
C VAL A 114 -6.95 4.51 -13.38
N ALA A 115 -6.77 5.07 -12.17
CA ALA A 115 -7.08 6.48 -11.95
C ALA A 115 -6.28 7.27 -12.98
N PRO A 116 -6.89 8.16 -13.78
CA PRO A 116 -6.16 8.94 -14.77
C PRO A 116 -5.03 9.66 -14.03
N GLY A 117 -3.79 9.26 -14.32
CA GLY A 117 -2.63 9.90 -13.73
C GLY A 117 -2.66 11.36 -14.14
N THR A 118 -2.70 12.27 -13.16
CA THR A 118 -2.05 13.56 -13.36
C THR A 118 -0.60 13.22 -13.70
N GLY A 119 -0.16 13.66 -14.89
CA GLY A 119 1.11 13.29 -15.52
C GLY A 119 2.34 13.52 -14.62
N PRO A 120 3.53 13.09 -15.08
CA PRO A 120 4.74 13.16 -14.28
C PRO A 120 4.95 14.59 -13.78
N GLU A 121 5.04 14.74 -12.45
CA GLU A 121 5.54 15.94 -11.79
C GLU A 121 6.94 16.19 -12.35
N THR A 122 7.05 17.20 -13.22
CA THR A 122 8.32 17.66 -13.75
C THR A 122 9.15 18.18 -12.59
N VAL A 123 10.10 17.37 -12.12
CA VAL A 123 11.18 17.84 -11.26
C VAL A 123 11.93 18.92 -12.06
N PRO A 124 12.02 20.18 -11.59
CA PRO A 124 12.81 21.18 -12.29
C PRO A 124 14.27 20.74 -12.28
N GLU A 125 14.86 20.65 -13.47
CA GLU A 125 16.28 20.41 -13.66
C GLU A 125 17.09 21.53 -12.96
N PRO A 126 18.13 21.20 -12.16
CA PRO A 126 18.96 22.24 -11.56
C PRO A 126 19.69 22.98 -12.69
N ALA A 127 19.52 24.31 -12.72
CA ALA A 127 20.14 25.19 -13.68
C ALA A 127 21.64 24.92 -13.78
N SER A 128 22.08 24.42 -14.94
CA SER A 128 23.48 24.34 -15.32
C SER A 128 24.01 25.75 -15.50
N GLY A 129 24.69 26.27 -14.47
CA GLY A 129 25.45 27.51 -14.56
C GLY A 129 26.55 27.34 -15.60
N SER A 130 26.38 28.01 -16.74
CA SER A 130 27.39 28.15 -17.77
C SER A 130 28.62 28.85 -17.20
N ALA A 131 29.73 28.12 -17.12
CA ALA A 131 31.05 28.73 -17.05
C ALA A 131 31.35 29.37 -18.41
N SER A 132 31.42 30.70 -18.43
CA SER A 132 32.10 31.47 -19.48
C SER A 132 32.77 32.69 -18.86
N ASP A 133 33.89 33.04 -19.49
CA ASP A 133 34.69 34.26 -19.35
C ASP A 133 35.73 34.33 -18.22
N VAL A 134 36.79 33.52 -18.37
CA VAL A 134 38.14 33.99 -18.01
C VAL A 134 38.65 34.82 -19.19
N GLN A 135 38.50 36.14 -19.09
CA GLN A 135 39.16 37.07 -20.00
C GLN A 135 40.66 37.13 -19.66
N ALA A 136 41.47 36.69 -20.60
CA ALA A 136 42.89 37.01 -20.66
C ALA A 136 43.06 38.51 -20.94
N ALA A 137 43.76 39.23 -20.06
CA ALA A 137 44.27 40.56 -20.32
C ALA A 137 45.81 40.51 -20.23
N THR A 138 46.45 40.67 -21.38
CA THR A 138 47.90 40.82 -21.54
C THR A 138 48.25 42.31 -21.56
N THR A 139 49.34 42.68 -20.87
CA THR A 139 50.24 43.85 -21.05
C THR A 139 49.73 45.26 -20.75
N HIS A 140 50.35 45.91 -19.75
CA HIS A 140 51.47 46.85 -19.95
C HIS A 140 52.35 46.95 -18.69
#